data_AF-A0A2T0B356-F1
#
_entry.id   AF-A0A2T0B356-F1
#
_cell.length_a   1.000
_cell.length_b   1.000
_cell.length_c   1.000
_cell.angle_alpha   90.00
_cell.angle_beta   90.00
_cell.angle_gamma   90.00
#
_symmetry.space_group_name_H-M   'P 1'
#
loop_
_entity.id
_entity.type
_entity.pdbx_description
1 polymer ?
#
loop_
_entity_poly.entity_id
_entity_poly.type
_entity_poly.pdbx_seq_one_letter_code
_entity_poly.pdbx_strand_id
1 'polypeptide(L)'
;MLTKDKIKSCMIGESVFKVGDYASLAQGWSIYRNVLSLEECINFKIIDLFCINDEESTLPKFIALVKTNKGNKVEINVEDLNDVRNNKENRQELNKVGYSFEDGAIYSKGYENISGIWKFINVGMDKLSAYGA
;
A
#
# COMPACT_ATOMS: atom_id res chain seq x y z
N MET A 1 20.52 -6.03 0.86
CA MET A 1 20.54 -4.93 1.88
C MET A 1 19.14 -4.34 1.96
N LEU A 2 18.52 -4.23 3.15
CA LEU A 2 17.18 -3.64 3.26
C LEU A 2 17.26 -2.11 3.14
N THR A 3 16.74 -1.54 2.06
CA THR A 3 16.59 -0.09 1.91
C THR A 3 15.15 0.31 2.10
N LYS A 4 14.94 1.42 2.84
CA LYS A 4 13.63 2.01 3.11
C LYS A 4 13.55 3.35 2.39
N ASP A 5 12.93 3.35 1.23
CA ASP A 5 12.81 4.53 0.38
C ASP A 5 11.48 5.25 0.66
N LYS A 6 11.52 6.57 0.90
CA LYS A 6 10.29 7.36 1.01
C LYS A 6 9.53 7.37 -0.31
N ILE A 7 8.21 7.22 -0.23
CA ILE A 7 7.29 7.27 -1.38
C ILE A 7 6.12 8.20 -1.06
N LYS A 8 5.44 8.70 -2.09
CA LYS A 8 4.26 9.57 -1.93
C LYS A 8 2.97 8.78 -1.77
N SER A 9 2.88 7.70 -2.55
CA SER A 9 1.69 6.89 -2.71
C SER A 9 2.09 5.45 -2.97
N CYS A 10 1.25 4.49 -2.58
CA CYS A 10 1.40 3.09 -2.98
C CYS A 10 0.04 2.47 -3.30
N MET A 11 0.07 1.34 -4.00
CA MET A 11 -1.11 0.52 -4.27
C MET A 11 -0.84 -0.93 -3.90
N ILE A 12 -1.90 -1.62 -3.46
CA ILE A 12 -1.95 -3.06 -3.23
C ILE A 12 -3.26 -3.56 -3.83
N GLY A 13 -3.18 -4.40 -4.87
CA GLY A 13 -4.35 -4.74 -5.67
C GLY A 13 -4.95 -3.47 -6.28
N GLU A 14 -6.21 -3.16 -5.97
CA GLU A 14 -6.83 -1.91 -6.40
C GLU A 14 -6.81 -0.82 -5.32
N SER A 15 -6.45 -1.14 -4.07
CA SER A 15 -6.41 -0.15 -2.99
C SER A 15 -5.24 0.78 -3.18
N VAL A 16 -5.46 2.08 -2.97
CA VAL A 16 -4.41 3.10 -3.04
C VAL A 16 -4.24 3.69 -1.64
N PHE A 17 -3.03 4.09 -1.29
CA PHE A 17 -2.73 4.77 -0.03
C PHE A 17 -1.76 5.91 -0.30
N LYS A 18 -2.06 7.09 0.23
CA LYS A 18 -1.26 8.31 0.06
C LYS A 18 -0.93 8.95 1.38
N VAL A 19 0.16 9.70 1.41
CA VAL A 19 0.44 10.61 2.52
C VAL A 19 -0.69 11.62 2.64
N GLY A 20 -1.25 11.73 3.85
CA GLY A 20 -2.41 12.57 4.15
C GLY A 20 -3.74 11.83 4.22
N ASP A 21 -3.83 10.62 3.65
CA ASP A 21 -5.02 9.80 3.71
C ASP A 21 -5.32 9.32 5.13
N TYR A 22 -6.59 8.99 5.34
CA TYR A 22 -7.03 8.30 6.54
C TYR A 22 -7.21 6.82 6.25
N ALA A 23 -6.84 5.99 7.22
CA ALA A 23 -7.00 4.54 7.16
C ALA A 23 -7.45 4.02 8.53
N SER A 24 -7.91 2.77 8.56
CA SER A 24 -8.11 2.02 9.80
C SER A 24 -7.32 0.72 9.72
N LEU A 25 -7.18 0.01 10.83
CA LEU A 25 -6.60 -1.32 10.79
C LEU A 25 -7.62 -2.29 10.16
N ALA A 26 -7.24 -3.01 9.10
CA ALA A 26 -8.12 -3.98 8.43
C ALA A 26 -8.31 -5.23 9.29
N GLN A 27 -7.20 -5.84 9.73
CA GLN A 27 -7.13 -7.01 10.60
C GLN A 27 -5.83 -6.97 11.42
N GLY A 28 -5.70 -7.84 12.44
CA GLY A 28 -4.41 -8.03 13.11
C GLY A 28 -4.08 -7.03 14.23
N TRP A 29 -5.08 -6.48 14.94
CA TRP A 29 -4.81 -5.66 16.15
C TRP A 29 -3.89 -6.37 17.14
N SER A 30 -3.99 -7.69 17.26
CA SER A 30 -3.12 -8.50 18.10
C SER A 30 -1.63 -8.32 17.82
N ILE A 31 -1.25 -8.01 16.58
CA ILE A 31 0.13 -7.73 16.15
C ILE A 31 0.61 -6.41 16.76
N TYR A 32 -0.28 -5.43 16.85
CA TYR A 32 0.01 -4.07 17.30
C TYR A 32 -0.43 -3.78 18.75
N ARG A 33 -0.93 -4.77 19.49
CA ARG A 33 -1.52 -4.59 20.82
C ARG A 33 -0.59 -3.96 21.86
N ASN A 34 0.73 -4.05 21.67
CA ASN A 34 1.73 -3.49 22.58
C ASN A 34 1.96 -1.99 22.33
N VAL A 35 1.49 -1.47 21.20
CA VAL A 35 1.73 -0.08 20.75
C VAL A 35 0.44 0.67 20.43
N LEU A 36 -0.69 -0.02 20.26
CA LEU A 36 -1.99 0.55 19.93
C LEU A 36 -3.10 -0.01 20.83
N SER A 37 -3.90 0.89 21.38
CA SER A 37 -5.20 0.53 21.95
C SER A 37 -6.23 0.25 20.84
N LEU A 38 -7.28 -0.51 21.16
CA LEU A 38 -8.37 -0.80 20.22
C LEU A 38 -9.01 0.49 19.66
N GLU A 39 -9.19 1.50 20.50
CA GLU A 39 -9.76 2.80 20.13
C GLU A 39 -8.89 3.54 19.09
N GLU A 40 -7.57 3.41 19.20
CA GLU A 40 -6.65 4.06 18.27
C GLU A 40 -6.65 3.40 16.89
N CYS A 41 -7.15 2.15 16.76
CA CYS A 41 -7.11 1.39 15.51
C CYS A 41 -8.15 1.81 14.46
N ILE A 42 -9.06 2.72 14.83
CA ILE A 42 -10.21 3.08 14.01
C ILE A 42 -9.88 4.27 13.08
N ASN A 43 -8.93 5.12 13.48
CA ASN A 43 -8.66 6.35 12.74
C ASN A 43 -7.17 6.72 12.77
N PHE A 44 -6.48 6.32 11.70
CA PHE A 44 -5.09 6.65 11.43
C PHE A 44 -5.00 7.71 10.35
N LYS A 45 -4.16 8.72 10.57
CA LYS A 45 -3.70 9.60 9.49
C LYS A 45 -2.34 9.14 9.00
N ILE A 46 -2.21 8.81 7.71
CA ILE A 46 -0.92 8.48 7.11
C ILE A 46 -0.10 9.77 7.00
N ILE A 47 1.08 9.79 7.65
CA ILE A 47 1.96 10.98 7.67
C ILE A 47 3.25 10.78 6.87
N ASP A 48 3.69 9.54 6.66
CA ASP A 48 4.78 9.17 5.76
C ASP A 48 4.52 7.75 5.23
N LEU A 49 5.02 7.46 4.02
CA LEU A 49 4.98 6.15 3.39
C LEU A 49 6.38 5.74 2.93
N PHE A 50 6.65 4.44 2.98
CA PHE A 50 7.94 3.87 2.61
C PHE A 50 7.79 2.59 1.80
N CYS A 51 8.64 2.43 0.80
CA CYS A 51 8.87 1.18 0.10
C CYS A 51 10.09 0.50 0.72
N ILE A 52 9.93 -0.73 1.20
CA ILE A 52 11.05 -1.59 1.58
C ILE A 52 11.42 -2.41 0.36
N ASN A 53 12.60 -2.12 -0.17
CA ASN A 53 13.21 -2.91 -1.23
C ASN A 53 14.07 -3.98 -0.55
N ASP A 54 13.63 -5.23 -0.70
CA ASP A 54 14.34 -6.42 -0.28
C ASP A 54 14.77 -7.16 -1.54
N GLU A 55 16.08 -7.31 -1.76
CA GLU A 55 16.65 -7.96 -2.94
C GLU A 55 16.21 -9.44 -3.06
N GLU A 56 15.77 -10.05 -1.96
CA GLU A 56 15.27 -11.43 -1.93
C GLU A 56 13.75 -11.52 -2.18
N SER A 57 13.02 -10.39 -2.20
CA SER A 57 11.57 -10.39 -2.36
C SER A 57 11.14 -9.95 -3.75
N THR A 58 10.24 -10.73 -4.35
CA THR A 58 9.67 -10.43 -5.69
C THR A 58 8.74 -9.23 -5.67
N LEU A 59 8.14 -8.91 -4.52
CA LEU A 59 7.19 -7.80 -4.36
C LEU A 59 7.68 -6.85 -3.26
N PRO A 60 7.58 -5.52 -3.47
CA PRO A 60 7.92 -4.58 -2.42
C PRO A 60 6.98 -4.74 -1.23
N LYS A 61 7.50 -4.45 -0.04
CA LYS A 61 6.68 -4.26 1.16
C LYS A 61 6.50 -2.77 1.39
N PHE A 62 5.33 -2.36 1.88
CA PHE A 62 5.06 -0.96 2.16
C PHE A 62 4.81 -0.74 3.64
N ILE A 63 5.41 0.32 4.19
CA ILE A 63 5.16 0.75 5.56
C ILE A 63 4.55 2.14 5.55
N ALA A 64 3.46 2.29 6.29
CA ALA A 64 2.91 3.60 6.65
C ALA A 64 3.36 3.98 8.05
N LEU A 65 3.92 5.18 8.18
CA LEU A 65 3.96 5.85 9.48
C LEU A 65 2.63 6.57 9.64
N VAL A 66 1.87 6.17 10.64
CA VAL A 66 0.56 6.74 10.93
C VAL A 66 0.55 7.53 12.22
N LYS A 67 -0.31 8.54 12.29
CA LYS A 67 -0.66 9.27 13.52
C LYS A 67 -2.04 8.82 14.01
N THR A 68 -2.14 8.36 15.24
CA THR A 68 -3.41 7.98 15.88
C THR A 68 -4.22 9.21 16.31
N ASN A 69 -5.49 9.01 16.62
CA ASN A 69 -6.35 10.04 17.22
C ASN A 69 -5.83 10.58 18.58
N LYS A 70 -5.00 9.81 19.29
CA LYS A 70 -4.33 10.23 20.54
C LYS A 70 -2.96 10.90 20.29
N GLY A 71 -2.55 11.03 19.03
CA GLY A 71 -1.31 11.69 18.63
C GLY A 71 -0.08 10.79 18.62
N ASN A 72 -0.22 9.51 18.95
CA ASN A 72 0.86 8.53 18.86
C ASN A 72 1.26 8.32 17.40
N LYS A 73 2.54 8.00 17.19
CA LYS A 73 3.08 7.67 15.86
C LYS A 73 3.50 6.21 15.84
N VAL A 74 2.98 5.44 14.89
CA VAL A 74 3.21 4.00 14.80
C VAL A 74 3.49 3.63 13.35
N GLU A 75 4.44 2.73 13.13
CA GLU A 75 4.66 2.11 11.83
C GLU A 75 3.77 0.88 11.67
N ILE A 76 3.03 0.82 10.57
CA ILE A 76 2.08 -0.25 10.24
C ILE A 76 2.36 -0.69 8.81
N ASN A 77 2.34 -2.00 8.54
CA ASN A 77 2.40 -2.49 7.17
C ASN A 77 1.14 -2.03 6.43
N VAL A 78 1.28 -1.53 5.20
CA VAL A 78 0.12 -1.07 4.44
C VAL A 78 -0.86 -2.22 4.16
N GLU A 79 -0.34 -3.45 4.07
CA GLU A 79 -1.13 -4.68 3.97
C GLU A 79 -2.10 -4.90 5.15
N ASP A 80 -1.80 -4.34 6.33
CA ASP A 80 -2.65 -4.43 7.52
C ASP A 80 -3.66 -3.27 7.61
N LEU A 81 -3.60 -2.30 6.69
CA LEU A 81 -4.50 -1.16 6.63
C LEU A 81 -5.71 -1.43 5.74
N ASN A 82 -6.85 -0.88 6.15
CA ASN A 82 -8.05 -0.84 5.32
C ASN A 82 -8.08 0.47 4.55
N ASP A 83 -8.25 0.37 3.23
CA ASP A 83 -8.54 1.53 2.40
C ASP A 83 -9.99 1.94 2.63
N VAL A 84 -10.19 3.20 3.01
CA VAL A 84 -11.53 3.76 3.28
C VAL A 84 -12.20 4.25 2.00
N ARG A 85 -11.46 4.37 0.88
CA ARG A 85 -12.00 4.70 -0.43
C ARG A 85 -12.74 3.52 -1.03
N ASN A 86 -13.72 3.82 -1.87
CA ASN A 86 -14.39 2.78 -2.65
C ASN A 86 -13.56 2.41 -3.89
N ASN A 87 -13.78 1.19 -4.41
CA ASN A 87 -13.05 0.68 -5.57
C ASN A 87 -13.18 1.59 -6.81
N LYS A 88 -14.31 2.30 -6.97
CA LYS A 88 -14.50 3.19 -8.13
C LYS A 88 -13.54 4.38 -8.10
N GLU A 89 -13.39 5.02 -6.94
CA GLU A 89 -12.46 6.13 -6.73
C GLU A 89 -11.02 5.68 -6.94
N ASN A 90 -10.67 4.52 -6.39
CA ASN A 90 -9.35 3.94 -6.56
C ASN A 90 -9.04 3.62 -8.03
N ARG A 91 -9.98 3.02 -8.76
CA ARG A 91 -9.82 2.76 -10.19
C ARG A 91 -9.64 4.04 -11.00
N GLN A 92 -10.38 5.09 -10.69
CA GLN A 92 -10.22 6.39 -11.34
C GLN A 92 -8.84 6.99 -11.09
N GLU A 93 -8.31 6.81 -9.89
CA GLU A 93 -6.98 7.28 -9.52
C GLU A 93 -5.88 6.50 -10.25
N LEU A 94 -5.96 5.18 -10.24
CA LEU A 94 -5.04 4.28 -10.93
C LEU A 94 -5.04 4.50 -12.45
N ASN A 95 -6.21 4.73 -13.06
CA ASN A 95 -6.30 5.10 -14.48
C ASN A 95 -5.55 6.41 -14.80
N LYS A 96 -5.63 7.42 -13.93
CA LYS A 96 -4.94 8.71 -14.15
C LYS A 96 -3.42 8.56 -14.15
N VAL A 97 -2.90 7.58 -13.41
CA VAL A 97 -1.46 7.32 -13.30
C VAL A 97 -0.97 6.23 -14.25
N GLY A 98 -1.84 5.78 -15.16
CA GLY A 98 -1.50 4.86 -16.25
C GLY A 98 -1.49 3.38 -15.88
N TYR A 99 -2.15 2.99 -14.78
CA TYR A 99 -2.31 1.58 -14.44
C TYR A 99 -3.32 0.92 -15.39
N SER A 100 -2.93 -0.23 -15.98
CA SER A 100 -3.80 -1.04 -16.83
C SER A 100 -4.48 -2.12 -16.00
N PHE A 101 -5.81 -2.10 -15.97
CA PHE A 101 -6.64 -3.13 -15.31
C PHE A 101 -6.76 -4.42 -16.13
N GLU A 102 -6.55 -4.33 -17.45
CA GLU A 102 -6.50 -5.50 -18.33
C GLU A 102 -5.20 -6.30 -18.10
N ASP A 103 -4.11 -5.60 -17.78
CA ASP A 103 -2.81 -6.20 -17.46
C ASP A 103 -2.61 -6.44 -15.94
N GLY A 104 -3.58 -6.05 -15.13
CA GLY A 104 -3.51 -6.07 -13.67
C GLY A 104 -3.79 -7.46 -13.11
N ALA A 105 -2.77 -8.12 -12.56
CA ALA A 105 -2.93 -9.41 -11.87
C ALA A 105 -3.54 -9.25 -10.46
N ILE A 106 -4.03 -10.37 -9.90
CA ILE A 106 -4.48 -10.52 -8.50
C ILE A 106 -3.39 -10.04 -7.50
N TYR A 107 -2.12 -10.12 -7.88
CA TYR A 107 -0.96 -9.68 -7.07
C TYR A 107 -0.24 -8.51 -7.74
N SER A 108 -0.92 -7.36 -7.80
CA SER A 108 -0.37 -6.10 -8.28
C SER A 108 0.03 -5.21 -7.11
N LYS A 109 1.25 -4.68 -7.15
CA LYS A 109 1.71 -3.62 -6.25
C LYS A 109 2.32 -2.50 -7.07
N GLY A 110 2.30 -1.30 -6.55
CA GLY A 110 2.91 -0.16 -7.20
C GLY A 110 3.16 0.97 -6.23
N TYR A 111 4.01 1.91 -6.61
CA TYR A 111 4.28 3.08 -5.80
C TYR A 111 4.67 4.28 -6.64
N GLU A 112 4.36 5.46 -6.10
CA GLU A 112 4.78 6.76 -6.59
C GLU A 112 6.02 7.20 -5.83
N ASN A 113 7.14 7.37 -6.52
CA ASN A 113 8.36 7.86 -5.89
C ASN A 113 8.24 9.36 -5.50
N ILE A 114 9.25 9.88 -4.80
CA ILE A 114 9.29 11.30 -4.41
C ILE A 114 9.23 12.28 -5.60
N SER A 115 9.65 11.84 -6.80
CA SER A 115 9.59 12.62 -8.03
C SER A 115 8.22 12.60 -8.71
N GLY A 116 7.25 11.84 -8.19
CA GLY A 116 5.90 11.72 -8.74
C GLY A 116 5.75 10.69 -9.86
N ILE A 117 6.75 9.83 -10.06
CA ILE A 117 6.72 8.79 -11.09
C ILE A 117 6.21 7.51 -10.46
N TRP A 118 5.19 6.91 -11.08
CA TRP A 118 4.64 5.62 -10.68
C TRP A 118 5.45 4.46 -11.27
N LYS A 119 5.70 3.44 -10.44
CA LYS A 119 6.22 2.14 -10.85
C LYS A 119 5.21 1.08 -10.47
N PHE A 120 4.81 0.27 -11.46
CA PHE A 120 3.90 -0.85 -11.27
C PHE A 120 4.65 -2.18 -11.36
N ILE A 121 4.26 -3.13 -10.52
CA ILE A 121 4.89 -4.43 -10.37
C ILE A 121 3.75 -5.46 -10.33
N ASN A 122 3.63 -6.20 -11.43
CA ASN A 122 2.63 -7.25 -11.59
C ASN A 122 3.32 -8.60 -11.54
N VAL A 123 2.91 -9.49 -10.64
CA VAL A 123 3.43 -10.86 -10.56
C VAL A 123 2.34 -11.84 -10.96
N GLY A 124 2.65 -12.74 -11.90
CA GLY A 124 1.74 -13.81 -12.34
C GLY A 124 1.22 -13.71 -13.78
N MET A 125 1.52 -12.64 -14.52
CA MET A 125 1.10 -12.48 -15.92
C MET A 125 1.93 -13.32 -16.91
N ASP A 126 3.21 -13.53 -16.64
CA ASP A 126 4.14 -14.27 -17.53
C ASP A 126 3.79 -15.77 -17.69
N LYS A 127 2.86 -16.31 -16.90
CA LYS A 127 2.42 -17.71 -16.98
C LYS A 127 1.06 -17.93 -17.63
N LEU A 128 0.21 -16.90 -17.76
CA LEU A 128 -1.11 -17.05 -18.37
C LEU A 128 -1.08 -16.88 -19.90
N SER A 129 -0.17 -16.07 -20.43
CA SER A 129 0.03 -15.92 -21.88
C SER A 129 0.76 -17.10 -22.53
N ALA A 130 1.51 -17.89 -21.76
CA ALA A 130 2.25 -19.06 -22.26
C ALA A 130 1.41 -20.35 -22.35
N TYR A 131 0.20 -20.38 -21.77
CA TYR A 131 -0.71 -21.53 -21.79
C TYR A 131 -1.92 -21.35 -22.71
N GLY A 132 -1.95 -20.28 -23.50
CA GLY A 132 -3.08 -19.93 -24.36
C GLY A 132 -2.69 -19.36 -25.74
N ALA A 133 -1.52 -19.73 -26.27
CA ALA A 133 -1.12 -19.46 -27.66
C ALA A 133 -0.87 -20.76 -28.41
#